data_AF-A0A382JST2-F1
#
_entry.id   AF-A0A382JST2-F1
#
_cell.length_a   1.000
_cell.length_b   1.000
_cell.length_c   1.000
_cell.angle_alpha   90.00
_cell.angle_beta   90.00
_cell.angle_gamma   90.00
#
_symmetry.space_group_name_H-M   'P 1'
#
loop_
_entity.id
_entity.type
_entity.pdbx_description
1 polymer ?
#
loop_
_entity_poly.entity_id
_entity_poly.type
_entity_poly.pdbx_seq_one_letter_code
_entity_poly.pdbx_strand_id
1 'polypeptide(L)'
;MKKTHCFILLFFLPVAGALAADALPDKVDYNGDIKRILSNNCYACHGPDAKKVKGGLRLDSFEGATKELKSGERAIVPKDLVESALAYRITTEDVDERMPPADSNKKLSGREIALLKKWVEQGGEFSKHWAYVAPKKVAAPKVEQKGFTQNDIDRFILERLKAKGFNPAKEADRRTLIRRLSFDLTGLPPTWQEVEAFVKDKSPKAYEKLIDRLLAKPQYGERMAVYWLDMVRYADTIGYHSDNHETKPLYRDYVISAFNNNKPYDQFTREQLAGDLMKDRTTDQLIASGYNRLNMNTREGGSQPKEYTAKYLADRVRNASTVWMS
;
A
#
# COMPACT_ATOMS: atom_id res chain seq x y z
N MET A 1 36.76 -7.55 62.77
CA MET A 1 35.65 -6.73 62.24
C MET A 1 35.08 -7.43 61.01
N LYS A 2 33.90 -8.04 61.14
CA LYS A 2 33.28 -8.90 60.10
C LYS A 2 32.63 -8.01 59.02
N LYS A 3 32.97 -8.23 57.75
CA LYS A 3 32.41 -7.53 56.59
C LYS A 3 31.07 -8.16 56.19
N THR A 4 29.97 -7.48 56.50
CA THR A 4 28.62 -7.84 56.08
C THR A 4 28.45 -7.51 54.60
N HIS A 5 28.30 -8.52 53.75
CA HIS A 5 27.95 -8.34 52.33
C HIS A 5 26.42 -8.39 52.20
N CYS A 6 25.83 -7.26 51.85
CA CYS A 6 24.40 -7.14 51.58
C CYS A 6 24.12 -7.59 50.13
N PHE A 7 23.59 -8.80 49.95
CA PHE A 7 23.12 -9.29 48.66
C PHE A 7 21.74 -8.69 48.37
N ILE A 8 21.65 -7.75 47.44
CA ILE A 8 20.38 -7.25 46.90
C ILE A 8 19.91 -8.26 45.86
N LEU A 9 18.90 -9.06 46.21
CA LEU A 9 18.14 -9.89 45.25
C LEU A 9 17.25 -8.97 44.41
N LEU A 10 17.68 -8.67 43.19
CA LEU A 10 16.84 -8.09 42.14
C LEU A 10 15.83 -9.13 41.66
N PHE A 11 14.61 -9.07 42.18
CA PHE A 11 13.46 -9.78 41.61
C PHE A 11 13.12 -9.16 40.25
N PHE A 12 13.58 -9.79 39.17
CA PHE A 12 13.04 -9.54 37.83
C PHE A 12 11.64 -10.15 37.76
N LEU A 13 10.61 -9.33 38.00
CA LEU A 13 9.24 -9.70 37.67
C LEU A 13 9.12 -9.73 36.13
N PRO A 14 8.77 -10.87 35.51
CA PRO A 14 8.48 -10.88 34.09
C PRO A 14 7.15 -10.15 33.90
N VAL A 15 7.20 -8.93 33.36
CA VAL A 15 6.00 -8.29 32.80
C VAL A 15 5.64 -9.09 31.56
N ALA A 16 4.87 -10.16 31.76
CA ALA A 16 4.15 -10.84 30.69
C ALA A 16 3.08 -9.85 30.19
N GLY A 17 3.47 -8.98 29.27
CA GLY A 17 2.52 -8.27 28.43
C GLY A 17 1.76 -9.32 27.65
N ALA A 18 0.56 -9.67 28.12
CA ALA A 18 -0.40 -10.38 27.30
C ALA A 18 -0.66 -9.48 26.09
N LEU A 19 -0.01 -9.78 24.97
CA LEU A 19 -0.46 -9.32 23.66
C LEU A 19 -1.86 -9.88 23.54
N ALA A 20 -2.87 -9.05 23.82
CA ALA A 20 -4.25 -9.39 23.56
C ALA A 20 -4.30 -9.87 22.11
N ALA A 21 -4.59 -11.15 21.90
CA ALA A 21 -4.85 -11.65 20.58
C ALA A 21 -5.95 -10.75 20.01
N ASP A 22 -5.65 -10.04 18.91
CA ASP A 22 -6.61 -9.15 18.26
C ASP A 22 -7.94 -9.90 18.17
N ALA A 23 -9.01 -9.34 18.73
CA ALA A 23 -10.32 -9.97 18.63
C ALA A 23 -10.69 -10.16 17.15
N LEU A 24 -11.52 -11.16 16.83
CA LEU A 24 -12.07 -11.29 15.49
C LEU A 24 -13.06 -10.14 15.27
N PRO A 25 -13.09 -9.51 14.08
CA PRO A 25 -14.05 -8.46 13.79
C PRO A 25 -15.48 -9.02 13.85
N ASP A 26 -16.46 -8.23 14.30
CA ASP A 26 -17.86 -8.67 14.39
C ASP A 26 -18.41 -9.06 13.02
N LYS A 27 -18.13 -8.26 11.99
CA LYS A 27 -18.41 -8.56 10.59
C LYS A 27 -17.10 -8.74 9.84
N VAL A 28 -16.96 -9.86 9.15
CA VAL A 28 -15.77 -10.15 8.34
C VAL A 28 -15.85 -9.38 7.02
N ASP A 29 -14.79 -8.67 6.65
CA ASP A 29 -14.66 -8.06 5.33
C ASP A 29 -13.93 -9.00 4.36
N TYR A 30 -14.58 -9.37 3.26
CA TYR A 30 -13.97 -10.28 2.30
C TYR A 30 -12.65 -9.73 1.75
N ASN A 31 -12.58 -8.45 1.39
CA ASN A 31 -11.38 -7.89 0.76
C ASN A 31 -10.21 -7.75 1.75
N GLY A 32 -10.47 -7.27 2.97
CA GLY A 32 -9.48 -7.02 4.00
C GLY A 32 -9.04 -8.27 4.77
N ASP A 33 -9.99 -9.16 5.10
CA ASP A 33 -9.74 -10.30 5.98
C ASP A 33 -9.55 -11.61 5.21
N ILE A 34 -10.40 -11.91 4.22
CA ILE A 34 -10.49 -13.27 3.63
C ILE A 34 -9.68 -13.42 2.34
N LYS A 35 -9.76 -12.46 1.44
CA LYS A 35 -9.16 -12.54 0.10
C LYS A 35 -7.67 -12.81 0.15
N ARG A 36 -6.96 -12.19 1.10
CA ARG A 36 -5.52 -12.42 1.30
C ARG A 36 -5.23 -13.86 1.76
N ILE A 37 -6.05 -14.40 2.64
CA ILE A 37 -5.92 -15.79 3.11
C ILE A 37 -6.09 -16.75 1.95
N LEU A 38 -7.17 -16.60 1.16
CA LEU A 38 -7.45 -17.45 0.01
C LEU A 38 -6.39 -17.30 -1.09
N SER A 39 -5.95 -16.07 -1.37
CA SER A 39 -4.92 -15.80 -2.38
C SER A 39 -3.58 -16.43 -2.02
N ASN A 40 -3.19 -16.42 -0.75
CA ASN A 40 -1.90 -16.92 -0.31
C ASN A 40 -1.86 -18.45 -0.14
N ASN A 41 -3.00 -19.04 0.22
CA ASN A 41 -3.07 -20.43 0.66
C ASN A 41 -3.89 -21.35 -0.27
N CYS A 42 -4.78 -20.81 -1.10
CA CYS A 42 -5.75 -21.61 -1.85
C CYS A 42 -5.69 -21.41 -3.38
N TYR A 43 -5.47 -20.18 -3.86
CA TYR A 43 -5.61 -19.86 -5.29
C TYR A 43 -4.60 -20.54 -6.23
N ALA A 44 -3.50 -21.07 -5.70
CA ALA A 44 -2.56 -21.85 -6.50
C ALA A 44 -3.22 -23.10 -7.12
N CYS A 45 -4.18 -23.72 -6.42
CA CYS A 45 -4.91 -24.91 -6.87
C CYS A 45 -6.42 -24.69 -7.05
N HIS A 46 -6.99 -23.62 -6.48
CA HIS A 46 -8.43 -23.32 -6.51
C HIS A 46 -8.73 -21.87 -6.92
N GLY A 47 -7.83 -21.25 -7.68
CA GLY A 47 -7.94 -19.86 -8.11
C GLY A 47 -8.40 -19.69 -9.56
N PRO A 48 -8.17 -18.52 -10.16
CA PRO A 48 -8.71 -18.17 -11.48
C PRO A 48 -8.06 -18.93 -12.66
N ASP A 49 -6.87 -19.51 -12.48
CA ASP A 49 -6.16 -20.25 -13.54
C ASP A 49 -6.80 -21.63 -13.76
N ALA A 50 -7.69 -21.71 -14.75
CA ALA A 50 -8.43 -22.93 -15.09
C ALA A 50 -7.55 -24.16 -15.34
N LYS A 51 -6.28 -23.99 -15.74
CA LYS A 51 -5.36 -25.11 -15.98
C LYS A 51 -4.82 -25.74 -14.69
N LYS A 52 -4.90 -25.01 -13.57
CA LYS A 52 -4.39 -25.45 -12.26
C LYS A 52 -5.50 -25.83 -11.27
N VAL A 53 -6.77 -25.63 -11.66
CA VAL A 53 -7.93 -25.92 -10.82
C VAL A 53 -8.01 -27.41 -10.51
N LYS A 54 -7.84 -27.76 -9.24
CA LYS A 54 -8.03 -29.13 -8.72
C LYS A 54 -9.46 -29.34 -8.24
N GLY A 55 -9.98 -30.56 -8.44
CA GLY A 55 -11.32 -30.95 -7.97
C GLY A 55 -12.49 -30.20 -8.61
N GLY A 56 -12.25 -29.38 -9.63
CA GLY A 56 -13.26 -28.48 -10.21
C GLY A 56 -13.68 -27.32 -9.28
N LEU A 57 -13.00 -27.14 -8.15
CA LEU A 57 -13.33 -26.13 -7.14
C LEU A 57 -12.65 -24.78 -7.43
N ARG A 58 -13.45 -23.72 -7.40
CA ARG A 58 -13.02 -22.32 -7.53
C ARG A 58 -13.36 -21.56 -6.26
N LEU A 59 -12.35 -20.96 -5.63
CA LEU A 59 -12.49 -20.18 -4.39
C LEU A 59 -12.31 -18.67 -4.63
N ASP A 60 -12.20 -18.24 -5.89
CA ASP A 60 -12.08 -16.82 -6.27
C ASP A 60 -13.43 -16.17 -6.62
N SER A 61 -14.52 -16.93 -6.62
CA SER A 61 -15.89 -16.44 -6.83
C SER A 61 -16.91 -17.17 -5.96
N PHE A 62 -18.01 -16.47 -5.64
CA PHE A 62 -19.12 -17.04 -4.86
C PHE A 62 -19.72 -18.26 -5.56
N GLU A 63 -20.08 -18.11 -6.84
CA GLU A 63 -20.65 -19.19 -7.65
C GLU A 63 -19.74 -20.42 -7.66
N GLY A 64 -18.43 -20.22 -7.82
CA GLY A 64 -17.45 -21.31 -7.83
C GLY A 64 -17.35 -22.04 -6.49
N ALA A 65 -17.44 -21.30 -5.38
CA ALA A 65 -17.30 -21.84 -4.03
C ALA A 65 -18.57 -22.53 -3.53
N THR A 66 -19.74 -22.11 -4.01
CA THR A 66 -21.05 -22.68 -3.63
C THR A 66 -21.58 -23.74 -4.59
N LYS A 67 -20.90 -23.95 -5.73
CA LYS A 67 -21.28 -24.97 -6.71
C LYS A 67 -21.05 -26.37 -6.14
N GLU A 68 -21.97 -27.27 -6.43
CA GLU A 68 -21.81 -28.69 -6.15
C GLU A 68 -20.64 -29.28 -6.96
N LEU A 69 -19.70 -29.89 -6.24
CA LEU A 69 -18.53 -30.53 -6.80
C LEU A 69 -18.88 -31.96 -7.25
N LYS A 70 -17.97 -32.59 -7.99
CA LYS A 70 -18.14 -34.00 -8.40
C LYS A 70 -18.22 -34.97 -7.22
N SER A 71 -17.77 -34.56 -6.04
CA SER A 71 -17.90 -35.32 -4.80
C SER A 71 -19.31 -35.27 -4.19
N GLY A 72 -20.21 -34.42 -4.70
CA GLY A 72 -21.51 -34.12 -4.09
C GLY A 72 -21.44 -33.05 -2.99
N GLU A 73 -20.24 -32.64 -2.59
CA GLU A 73 -20.03 -31.60 -1.57
C GLU A 73 -20.03 -30.21 -2.19
N ARG A 74 -20.21 -29.18 -1.34
CA ARG A 74 -19.94 -27.78 -1.67
C ARG A 74 -18.81 -27.27 -0.78
N ALA A 75 -17.91 -26.48 -1.34
CA ALA A 75 -16.85 -25.89 -0.50
C ALA A 75 -17.45 -24.92 0.53
N ILE A 76 -18.43 -24.12 0.12
CA ILE A 76 -19.15 -23.20 0.98
C ILE A 76 -20.65 -23.43 0.84
N VAL A 77 -21.29 -23.77 1.95
CA VAL A 77 -22.74 -23.68 2.15
C VAL A 77 -23.00 -22.45 3.01
N PRO A 78 -23.63 -21.40 2.48
CA PRO A 78 -23.85 -20.15 3.21
C PRO A 78 -24.54 -20.39 4.55
N LYS A 79 -23.95 -19.85 5.63
CA LYS A 79 -24.44 -19.94 7.02
C LYS A 79 -24.40 -21.34 7.64
N ASP A 80 -23.78 -22.32 6.99
CA ASP A 80 -23.67 -23.68 7.49
C ASP A 80 -22.23 -24.16 7.46
N LEU A 81 -21.60 -24.27 8.63
CA LEU A 81 -20.23 -24.78 8.73
C LEU A 81 -20.14 -26.29 8.61
N VAL A 82 -21.19 -27.02 8.95
CA VAL A 82 -21.17 -28.49 8.98
C VAL A 82 -21.20 -29.02 7.57
N GLU A 83 -22.07 -28.46 6.73
CA GLU A 83 -22.20 -28.83 5.32
C GLU A 83 -21.14 -28.15 4.42
N SER A 84 -20.37 -27.20 4.95
CA SER A 84 -19.27 -26.55 4.23
C SER A 84 -17.99 -27.37 4.30
N ALA A 85 -17.62 -28.02 3.20
CA ALA A 85 -16.38 -28.79 3.12
C ALA A 85 -15.14 -27.94 3.43
N LEU A 86 -15.14 -26.64 3.13
CA LEU A 86 -14.03 -25.74 3.48
C LEU A 86 -13.75 -25.73 4.99
N ALA A 87 -14.79 -25.67 5.83
CA ALA A 87 -14.62 -25.63 7.29
C ALA A 87 -14.04 -26.94 7.84
N TYR A 88 -14.46 -28.08 7.28
CA TYR A 88 -13.92 -29.39 7.59
C TYR A 88 -12.45 -29.51 7.15
N ARG A 89 -12.15 -29.22 5.87
CA ARG A 89 -10.82 -29.41 5.27
C ARG A 89 -9.74 -28.54 5.91
N ILE A 90 -10.07 -27.35 6.41
CA ILE A 90 -9.10 -26.48 7.11
C ILE A 90 -8.87 -26.87 8.58
N THR A 91 -9.65 -27.81 9.13
CA THR A 91 -9.55 -28.23 10.55
C THR A 91 -9.34 -29.71 10.79
N THR A 92 -9.58 -30.57 9.79
CA THR A 92 -9.34 -32.01 9.91
C THR A 92 -7.88 -32.32 10.24
N GLU A 93 -7.67 -33.42 10.97
CA GLU A 93 -6.34 -33.96 11.27
C GLU A 93 -5.86 -34.99 10.26
N ASP A 94 -6.77 -35.45 9.39
CA ASP A 94 -6.43 -36.35 8.28
C ASP A 94 -5.53 -35.62 7.28
N VAL A 95 -4.33 -36.15 7.08
CA VAL A 95 -3.29 -35.56 6.22
C VAL A 95 -3.69 -35.56 4.75
N ASP A 96 -4.45 -36.56 4.31
CA ASP A 96 -4.87 -36.71 2.92
C ASP A 96 -6.05 -35.78 2.59
N GLU A 97 -6.81 -35.40 3.62
CA GLU A 97 -7.97 -34.53 3.46
C GLU A 97 -7.71 -33.06 3.81
N ARG A 98 -6.70 -32.79 4.63
CA ARG A 98 -6.38 -31.44 5.12
C ARG A 98 -5.97 -30.50 3.98
N MET A 99 -6.53 -29.30 4.04
CA MET A 99 -6.18 -28.19 3.15
C MET A 99 -5.65 -26.99 3.96
N PRO A 100 -4.55 -26.34 3.54
CA PRO A 100 -3.69 -26.71 2.41
C PRO A 100 -2.94 -28.04 2.63
N PRO A 101 -2.62 -28.79 1.55
CA PRO A 101 -1.89 -30.05 1.65
C PRO A 101 -0.49 -29.87 2.26
N ALA A 102 0.04 -30.89 2.93
CA ALA A 102 1.33 -30.80 3.63
C ALA A 102 2.51 -30.46 2.69
N ASP A 103 2.48 -30.95 1.45
CA ASP A 103 3.50 -30.70 0.42
C ASP A 103 3.48 -29.26 -0.13
N SER A 104 2.41 -28.50 0.11
CA SER A 104 2.29 -27.10 -0.31
C SER A 104 3.16 -26.15 0.50
N ASN A 105 3.68 -26.58 1.65
CA ASN A 105 4.38 -25.75 2.64
C ASN A 105 3.58 -24.52 3.10
N LYS A 106 2.26 -24.50 2.91
CA LYS A 106 1.35 -23.47 3.42
C LYS A 106 0.70 -23.94 4.71
N LYS A 107 0.57 -23.05 5.69
CA LYS A 107 -0.11 -23.33 6.96
C LYS A 107 -1.01 -22.16 7.30
N LEU A 108 -2.25 -22.48 7.68
CA LEU A 108 -3.18 -21.50 8.22
C LEU A 108 -2.91 -21.33 9.72
N SER A 109 -2.84 -20.08 10.16
CA SER A 109 -2.85 -19.75 11.58
C SER A 109 -4.24 -19.96 12.19
N GLY A 110 -4.30 -20.13 13.52
CA GLY A 110 -5.59 -20.26 14.22
C GLY A 110 -6.54 -19.07 13.97
N ARG A 111 -5.99 -17.85 13.81
CA ARG A 111 -6.78 -16.66 13.47
C ARG A 111 -7.36 -16.75 12.06
N GLU A 112 -6.58 -17.20 11.08
CA GLU A 112 -7.05 -17.35 9.69
C GLU A 112 -8.15 -18.40 9.58
N ILE A 113 -8.00 -19.54 10.28
CA ILE A 113 -9.05 -20.56 10.36
C ILE A 113 -10.33 -19.97 10.97
N ALA A 114 -10.20 -19.21 12.06
CA ALA A 114 -11.35 -18.61 12.72
C ALA A 114 -12.03 -17.53 11.85
N LEU A 115 -11.28 -16.74 11.10
CA LEU A 115 -11.83 -15.78 10.12
C LEU A 115 -12.59 -16.50 9.00
N LEU A 116 -12.02 -17.57 8.43
CA LEU A 116 -12.66 -18.36 7.38
C LEU A 116 -13.97 -18.99 7.87
N LYS A 117 -13.98 -19.57 9.08
CA LYS A 117 -15.20 -20.10 9.69
C LYS A 117 -16.26 -19.00 9.88
N LYS A 118 -15.88 -17.89 10.52
CA LYS A 118 -16.80 -16.77 10.75
C LYS A 118 -17.36 -16.20 9.45
N TRP A 119 -16.56 -16.14 8.40
CA TRP A 119 -17.01 -15.72 7.07
C TRP A 119 -18.06 -16.66 6.47
N VAL A 120 -17.87 -17.97 6.57
CA VAL A 120 -18.85 -18.97 6.11
C VAL A 120 -20.14 -18.89 6.93
N GLU A 121 -20.05 -18.77 8.26
CA GLU A 121 -21.21 -18.55 9.16
C GLU A 121 -22.00 -17.28 8.77
N GLN A 122 -21.30 -16.25 8.29
CA GLN A 122 -21.91 -14.99 7.82
C GLN A 122 -22.45 -15.06 6.39
N GLY A 123 -22.42 -16.23 5.75
CA GLY A 123 -22.96 -16.46 4.41
C GLY A 123 -21.93 -16.55 3.29
N GLY A 124 -20.63 -16.42 3.59
CA GLY A 124 -19.55 -16.63 2.62
C GLY A 124 -19.55 -15.63 1.46
N GLU A 125 -20.02 -14.39 1.68
CA GLU A 125 -20.17 -13.41 0.62
C GLU A 125 -18.82 -12.94 0.06
N PHE A 126 -18.75 -12.85 -1.28
CA PHE A 126 -17.59 -12.30 -1.99
C PHE A 126 -17.83 -10.83 -2.29
N SER A 127 -16.78 -10.02 -2.17
CA SER A 127 -16.82 -8.60 -2.53
C SER A 127 -16.04 -8.31 -3.80
N LYS A 128 -16.53 -7.34 -4.59
CA LYS A 128 -15.77 -6.78 -5.73
C LYS A 128 -14.47 -6.16 -5.22
N HIS A 129 -13.46 -6.11 -6.09
CA HIS A 129 -12.21 -5.41 -5.79
C HIS A 129 -12.49 -3.96 -5.38
N TRP A 130 -11.81 -3.45 -4.35
CA TRP A 130 -12.04 -2.12 -3.79
C TRP A 130 -12.00 -1.00 -4.84
N ALA A 131 -11.11 -1.12 -5.84
CA ALA A 131 -10.97 -0.18 -6.95
C ALA A 131 -12.22 -0.07 -7.86
N TYR A 132 -13.12 -1.06 -7.83
CA TYR A 132 -14.37 -1.06 -8.60
C TYR A 132 -15.61 -0.81 -7.74
N VAL A 133 -15.42 -0.41 -6.49
CA VAL A 133 -16.50 -0.06 -5.57
C VAL A 133 -16.37 1.41 -5.23
N ALA A 134 -17.44 2.17 -5.47
CA ALA A 134 -17.46 3.59 -5.14
C ALA A 134 -17.22 3.77 -3.62
N PRO A 135 -16.27 4.63 -3.20
CA PRO A 135 -16.02 4.88 -1.79
C PRO A 135 -17.26 5.51 -1.14
N LYS A 136 -17.64 5.01 0.03
CA LYS A 136 -18.75 5.54 0.82
C LYS A 136 -18.19 6.34 1.98
N LYS A 137 -18.80 7.49 2.28
CA LYS A 137 -18.45 8.28 3.46
C LYS A 137 -18.83 7.49 4.71
N VAL A 138 -17.85 7.28 5.59
CA VAL A 138 -18.04 6.63 6.89
C VAL A 138 -18.02 7.71 7.97
N ALA A 139 -18.90 7.60 8.96
CA ALA A 139 -18.89 8.50 10.11
C ALA A 139 -17.63 8.25 10.95
N ALA A 140 -16.92 9.31 11.33
CA ALA A 140 -15.74 9.18 12.17
C ALA A 140 -16.12 8.62 13.56
N PRO A 141 -15.23 7.82 14.21
CA PRO A 141 -15.43 7.36 15.57
C PRO A 141 -15.64 8.54 16.52
N LYS A 142 -16.46 8.36 17.56
CA LYS A 142 -16.70 9.40 18.58
C LYS A 142 -15.59 9.48 19.64
N VAL A 143 -14.46 8.82 19.38
CA VAL A 143 -13.33 8.74 20.32
C VAL A 143 -12.54 10.04 20.25
N GLU A 144 -12.38 10.70 21.39
CA GLU A 144 -11.63 11.94 21.49
C GLU A 144 -10.54 11.86 22.57
N GLN A 145 -9.48 12.63 22.37
CA GLN A 145 -8.44 12.89 23.36
C GLN A 145 -7.94 14.33 23.19
N LYS A 146 -8.02 15.11 24.28
CA LYS A 146 -7.57 16.51 24.31
C LYS A 146 -6.09 16.59 23.90
N GLY A 147 -5.79 17.49 22.97
CA GLY A 147 -4.44 17.72 22.45
C GLY A 147 -3.95 16.70 21.41
N PHE A 148 -4.79 15.75 20.99
CA PHE A 148 -4.49 14.85 19.88
C PHE A 148 -5.55 14.95 18.78
N THR A 149 -6.82 14.87 19.15
CA THR A 149 -7.91 14.89 18.17
C THR A 149 -8.16 16.31 17.65
N GLN A 150 -7.77 16.58 16.40
CA GLN A 150 -8.03 17.85 15.71
C GLN A 150 -9.03 17.69 14.56
N ASN A 151 -9.08 16.52 13.92
CA ASN A 151 -9.98 16.22 12.81
C ASN A 151 -10.45 14.76 12.83
N ASP A 152 -11.24 14.38 11.82
CA ASP A 152 -11.79 13.02 11.69
C ASP A 152 -10.73 11.94 11.49
N ILE A 153 -9.61 12.25 10.82
CA ILE A 153 -8.50 11.31 10.62
C ILE A 153 -7.89 10.93 11.98
N ASP A 154 -7.70 11.92 12.86
CA ASP A 154 -7.15 11.67 14.20
C ASP A 154 -8.07 10.77 15.03
N ARG A 155 -9.40 10.84 14.83
CA ARG A 155 -10.37 9.96 15.50
C ARG A 155 -10.20 8.51 15.09
N PHE A 156 -10.01 8.24 13.79
CA PHE A 156 -9.72 6.89 13.29
C PHE A 156 -8.38 6.35 13.82
N ILE A 157 -7.34 7.19 13.84
CA ILE A 157 -6.03 6.80 14.38
C ILE A 157 -6.14 6.51 15.88
N LEU A 158 -6.82 7.37 16.64
CA LEU A 158 -6.99 7.24 18.08
C LEU A 158 -7.78 5.98 18.47
N GLU A 159 -8.85 5.67 17.73
CA GLU A 159 -9.60 4.43 17.92
C GLU A 159 -8.68 3.21 17.77
N ARG A 160 -7.86 3.18 16.71
CA ARG A 160 -6.94 2.06 16.46
C ARG A 160 -5.83 1.97 17.51
N LEU A 161 -5.30 3.11 17.98
CA LEU A 161 -4.30 3.14 19.05
C LEU A 161 -4.88 2.60 20.36
N LYS A 162 -6.05 3.09 20.78
CA LYS A 162 -6.72 2.64 22.01
C LYS A 162 -7.09 1.15 21.95
N ALA A 163 -7.59 0.67 20.82
CA ALA A 163 -7.88 -0.76 20.62
C ALA A 163 -6.64 -1.65 20.79
N LYS A 164 -5.46 -1.12 20.48
CA LYS A 164 -4.17 -1.80 20.66
C LYS A 164 -3.47 -1.49 22.00
N GLY A 165 -4.11 -0.75 22.90
CA GLY A 165 -3.53 -0.36 24.18
C GLY A 165 -2.40 0.68 24.09
N PHE A 166 -2.27 1.38 22.96
CA PHE A 166 -1.29 2.44 22.77
C PHE A 166 -1.88 3.83 23.04
N ASN A 167 -1.03 4.72 23.53
CA ASN A 167 -1.33 6.14 23.65
C ASN A 167 -0.65 6.93 22.52
N PRO A 168 -1.25 8.04 22.04
CA PRO A 168 -0.57 8.94 21.13
C PRO A 168 0.77 9.43 21.67
N ALA A 169 1.74 9.58 20.76
CA ALA A 169 3.03 10.20 21.10
C ALA A 169 2.84 11.70 21.41
N LYS A 170 3.72 12.23 22.27
CA LYS A 170 3.79 13.68 22.50
C LYS A 170 4.26 14.39 21.23
N GLU A 171 3.75 15.59 21.01
CA GLU A 171 4.23 16.46 19.94
C GLU A 171 5.73 16.74 20.10
N ALA A 172 6.45 16.75 18.99
CA ALA A 172 7.88 17.07 18.99
C ALA A 172 8.11 18.55 19.30
N ASP A 173 9.30 18.90 19.82
CA ASP A 173 9.66 20.29 20.04
C ASP A 173 9.76 21.06 18.71
N ARG A 174 9.61 22.39 18.77
CA ARG A 174 9.57 23.26 17.59
C ARG A 174 10.83 23.15 16.71
N ARG A 175 12.02 22.93 17.28
CA ARG A 175 13.26 22.79 16.50
C ARG A 175 13.26 21.47 15.72
N THR A 176 12.78 20.40 16.36
CA THR A 176 12.60 19.10 15.69
C THR A 176 11.53 19.16 14.60
N LEU A 177 10.40 19.84 14.85
CA LEU A 177 9.31 19.96 13.87
C LEU A 177 9.76 20.67 12.58
N ILE A 178 10.38 21.85 12.68
CA ILE A 178 10.84 22.56 11.48
C ILE A 178 11.90 21.75 10.72
N ARG A 179 12.82 21.09 11.42
CA ARG A 179 13.83 20.24 10.77
C ARG A 179 13.17 19.13 9.96
N ARG A 180 12.20 18.40 10.55
CA ARG A 180 11.49 17.32 9.86
C ARG A 180 10.74 17.85 8.65
N LEU A 181 9.92 18.89 8.83
CA LEU A 181 9.15 19.48 7.73
C LEU A 181 10.01 19.98 6.58
N SER A 182 11.16 20.60 6.85
CA SER A 182 12.05 21.06 5.78
C SER A 182 12.66 19.88 5.00
N PHE A 183 13.07 18.80 5.66
CA PHE A 183 13.54 17.62 4.92
C PHE A 183 12.43 16.92 4.15
N ASP A 184 11.24 16.80 4.75
CA ASP A 184 10.11 16.11 4.13
C ASP A 184 9.63 16.88 2.90
N LEU A 185 9.39 18.19 3.04
CA LEU A 185 8.82 19.02 1.99
C LEU A 185 9.85 19.53 0.99
N THR A 186 11.08 19.85 1.41
CA THR A 186 12.06 20.48 0.50
C THR A 186 13.35 19.69 0.34
N GLY A 187 13.54 18.58 1.05
CA GLY A 187 14.76 17.77 0.98
C GLY A 187 16.01 18.46 1.59
N LEU A 188 15.84 19.63 2.21
CA LEU A 188 16.93 20.49 2.67
C LEU A 188 16.75 20.84 4.14
N PRO A 189 17.84 21.06 4.89
CA PRO A 189 17.75 21.58 6.25
C PRO A 189 17.21 23.03 6.24
N PRO A 190 16.48 23.45 7.31
CA PRO A 190 16.10 24.85 7.46
C PRO A 190 17.33 25.72 7.76
N THR A 191 17.28 26.99 7.39
CA THR A 191 18.32 27.94 7.82
C THR A 191 18.13 28.29 9.30
N TRP A 192 19.18 28.80 9.94
CA TRP A 192 19.10 29.26 11.33
C TRP A 192 18.03 30.33 11.53
N GLN A 193 17.91 31.28 10.59
CA GLN A 193 16.91 32.34 10.63
C GLN A 193 15.49 31.77 10.53
N GLU A 194 15.28 30.74 9.71
CA GLU A 194 13.98 30.08 9.60
C GLU A 194 13.60 29.34 10.88
N VAL A 195 14.57 28.69 11.53
CA VAL A 195 14.38 28.04 12.83
C VAL A 195 14.03 29.07 13.89
N GLU A 196 14.78 30.16 14.01
CA GLU A 196 14.49 31.20 15.00
C GLU A 196 13.13 31.85 14.78
N ALA A 197 12.78 32.16 13.54
CA ALA A 197 11.48 32.74 13.20
C ALA A 197 10.34 31.81 13.62
N PHE A 198 10.44 30.51 13.31
CA PHE A 198 9.43 29.54 13.71
C PHE A 198 9.40 29.34 15.23
N VAL A 199 10.55 29.16 15.89
CA VAL A 199 10.59 28.93 17.35
C VAL A 199 10.01 30.12 18.13
N LYS A 200 10.23 31.36 17.65
CA LYS A 200 9.72 32.59 18.29
C LYS A 200 8.26 32.90 17.93
N ASP A 201 7.73 32.38 16.82
CA ASP A 201 6.33 32.57 16.46
C ASP A 201 5.40 31.79 17.40
N LYS A 202 4.71 32.53 18.30
CA LYS A 202 3.73 32.01 19.25
C LYS A 202 2.29 32.05 18.72
N SER A 203 2.09 32.45 17.46
CA SER A 203 0.75 32.50 16.89
C SER A 203 0.15 31.09 16.81
N PRO A 204 -1.17 30.95 16.99
CA PRO A 204 -1.83 29.64 16.91
C PRO A 204 -1.74 29.00 15.51
N LYS A 205 -1.33 29.77 14.49
CA LYS A 205 -1.14 29.32 13.10
C LYS A 205 0.33 29.20 12.68
N ALA A 206 1.26 29.20 13.64
CA ALA A 206 2.69 29.22 13.32
C ALA A 206 3.13 27.98 12.52
N TYR A 207 2.49 26.83 12.76
CA TYR A 207 2.79 25.58 12.06
C TYR A 207 2.30 25.60 10.60
N GLU A 208 1.07 26.05 10.38
CA GLU A 208 0.47 26.19 9.06
C GLU A 208 1.23 27.21 8.20
N LYS A 209 1.59 28.37 8.78
CA LYS A 209 2.44 29.36 8.09
C LYS A 209 3.80 28.79 7.69
N LEU A 210 4.38 27.92 8.51
CA LEU A 210 5.63 27.24 8.17
C LEU A 210 5.42 26.30 6.99
N ILE A 211 4.34 25.51 6.98
CA ILE A 211 3.99 24.61 5.87
C ILE A 211 3.81 25.41 4.58
N ASP A 212 2.97 26.45 4.60
CA ASP A 212 2.69 27.30 3.43
C ASP A 212 3.98 27.87 2.84
N ARG A 213 4.88 28.35 3.70
CA ARG A 213 6.19 28.86 3.28
C ARG A 213 7.07 27.79 2.65
N LEU A 214 7.05 26.56 3.17
CA LEU A 214 7.86 25.45 2.63
C LEU A 214 7.28 24.95 1.29
N LEU A 215 5.96 24.83 1.18
CA LEU A 215 5.28 24.45 -0.07
C LEU A 215 5.48 25.49 -1.18
N ALA A 216 5.62 26.77 -0.82
CA ALA A 216 5.89 27.84 -1.77
C ALA A 216 7.35 27.89 -2.28
N LYS A 217 8.27 27.09 -1.73
CA LYS A 217 9.66 27.05 -2.18
C LYS A 217 9.79 26.25 -3.48
N PRO A 218 10.64 26.65 -4.45
CA PRO A 218 10.90 25.87 -5.65
C PRO A 218 11.37 24.44 -5.36
N GLN A 219 12.12 24.27 -4.26
CA GLN A 219 12.65 22.99 -3.80
C GLN A 219 11.57 21.99 -3.39
N TYR A 220 10.33 22.44 -3.13
CA TYR A 220 9.22 21.53 -2.91
C TYR A 220 8.97 20.65 -4.13
N GLY A 221 8.81 21.26 -5.31
CA GLY A 221 8.64 20.53 -6.56
C GLY A 221 9.84 19.65 -6.89
N GLU A 222 11.07 20.11 -6.62
CA GLU A 222 12.29 19.32 -6.81
C GLU A 222 12.26 18.07 -5.92
N ARG A 223 11.94 18.23 -4.63
CA ARG A 223 11.84 17.14 -3.65
C ARG A 223 10.79 16.10 -4.04
N MET A 224 9.60 16.56 -4.41
CA MET A 224 8.50 15.67 -4.80
C MET A 224 8.77 14.98 -6.14
N ALA A 225 9.40 15.67 -7.08
CA ALA A 225 9.73 15.14 -8.39
C ALA A 225 10.70 13.95 -8.31
N VAL A 226 11.62 13.89 -7.33
CA VAL A 226 12.56 12.76 -7.19
C VAL A 226 11.82 11.42 -7.15
N TYR A 227 10.78 11.31 -6.31
CA TYR A 227 10.00 10.08 -6.17
C TYR A 227 9.26 9.74 -7.46
N TRP A 228 8.69 10.75 -8.13
CA TRP A 228 8.00 10.53 -9.39
C TRP A 228 8.95 10.06 -10.49
N LEU A 229 10.10 10.72 -10.63
CA LEU A 229 11.12 10.42 -11.64
C LEU A 229 11.69 9.01 -11.46
N ASP A 230 11.83 8.53 -10.23
CA ASP A 230 12.21 7.15 -9.94
C ASP A 230 11.13 6.15 -10.40
N MET A 231 9.85 6.42 -10.05
CA MET A 231 8.72 5.58 -10.47
C MET A 231 8.60 5.44 -11.99
N VAL A 232 8.75 6.54 -12.73
CA VAL A 232 8.70 6.54 -14.21
C VAL A 232 10.02 6.15 -14.88
N ARG A 233 11.03 5.75 -14.08
CA ARG A 233 12.35 5.31 -14.54
C ARG A 233 13.07 6.35 -15.40
N TYR A 234 12.98 7.61 -15.00
CA TYR A 234 13.76 8.68 -15.61
C TYR A 234 15.25 8.37 -15.49
N ALA A 235 15.94 8.36 -16.63
CA ALA A 235 17.38 8.16 -16.69
C ALA A 235 17.99 8.99 -17.83
N ASP A 236 19.22 9.45 -17.60
CA ASP A 236 20.02 10.17 -18.60
C ASP A 236 20.92 9.21 -19.42
N THR A 237 20.55 7.93 -19.49
CA THR A 237 21.22 6.88 -20.29
C THR A 237 20.21 5.99 -21.02
N ILE A 238 20.68 5.30 -22.05
CA ILE A 238 19.99 4.16 -22.68
C ILE A 238 20.47 2.87 -21.99
N GLY A 239 19.60 1.91 -21.70
CA GLY A 239 19.97 0.84 -20.73
C GLY A 239 20.17 -0.58 -21.30
N TYR A 240 19.95 -0.85 -22.59
CA TYR A 240 19.95 -2.25 -23.07
C TYR A 240 21.34 -2.84 -23.33
N HIS A 241 22.16 -2.17 -24.14
CA HIS A 241 23.46 -2.69 -24.58
C HIS A 241 24.63 -1.93 -23.94
N SER A 242 24.49 -0.61 -23.80
CA SER A 242 25.49 0.27 -23.20
C SER A 242 24.80 1.50 -22.62
N ASP A 243 25.37 2.07 -21.55
CA ASP A 243 24.88 3.27 -20.87
C ASP A 243 25.15 4.56 -21.66
N ASN A 244 24.77 4.60 -22.94
CA ASN A 244 24.98 5.79 -23.77
C ASN A 244 24.10 6.92 -23.26
N HIS A 245 24.64 8.12 -23.24
CA HIS A 245 23.96 9.30 -22.73
C HIS A 245 22.68 9.65 -23.52
N GLU A 246 21.59 9.92 -22.81
CA GLU A 246 20.32 10.38 -23.35
C GLU A 246 19.57 11.30 -22.38
N THR A 247 19.73 12.61 -22.54
CA THR A 247 19.09 13.60 -21.65
C THR A 247 17.65 13.88 -22.01
N LYS A 248 16.79 14.02 -20.99
CA LYS A 248 15.37 14.36 -21.15
C LYS A 248 14.95 15.52 -20.21
N PRO A 249 15.71 16.63 -20.15
CA PRO A 249 15.61 17.64 -19.07
C PRO A 249 14.24 18.32 -19.04
N LEU A 250 13.62 18.55 -20.20
CA LEU A 250 12.30 19.17 -20.28
C LEU A 250 11.23 18.34 -19.56
N TYR A 251 11.30 17.01 -19.63
CA TYR A 251 10.36 16.16 -18.90
C TYR A 251 10.53 16.29 -17.39
N ARG A 252 11.78 16.29 -16.91
CA ARG A 252 12.11 16.53 -15.50
C ARG A 252 11.55 17.87 -15.02
N ASP A 253 11.81 18.92 -15.79
CA ASP A 253 11.39 20.28 -15.45
C ASP A 253 9.85 20.41 -15.47
N TYR A 254 9.17 19.72 -16.39
CA TYR A 254 7.71 19.59 -16.40
C TYR A 254 7.18 18.95 -15.10
N VAL A 255 7.78 17.86 -14.63
CA VAL A 255 7.36 17.18 -13.40
C VAL A 255 7.54 18.10 -12.18
N ILE A 256 8.70 18.78 -12.08
CA ILE A 256 8.97 19.75 -11.01
C ILE A 256 7.92 20.87 -11.02
N SER A 257 7.64 21.43 -12.20
CA SER A 257 6.64 22.48 -12.39
C SER A 257 5.24 21.99 -12.02
N ALA A 258 4.86 20.75 -12.37
CA ALA A 258 3.56 20.19 -12.03
C ALA A 258 3.33 20.10 -10.52
N PHE A 259 4.35 19.72 -9.74
CA PHE A 259 4.27 19.72 -8.28
C PHE A 259 4.20 21.14 -7.70
N ASN A 260 5.06 22.06 -8.13
CA ASN A 260 5.08 23.44 -7.64
C ASN A 260 3.78 24.20 -7.94
N ASN A 261 3.14 23.90 -9.07
CA ASN A 261 1.86 24.52 -9.46
C ASN A 261 0.64 23.78 -8.92
N ASN A 262 0.82 22.74 -8.09
CA ASN A 262 -0.25 21.91 -7.56
C ASN A 262 -1.21 21.40 -8.67
N LYS A 263 -0.63 20.89 -9.76
CA LYS A 263 -1.41 20.42 -10.92
C LYS A 263 -2.36 19.30 -10.50
N PRO A 264 -3.66 19.36 -10.87
CA PRO A 264 -4.59 18.29 -10.59
C PRO A 264 -4.08 16.93 -11.09
N TYR A 265 -4.19 15.90 -10.27
CA TYR A 265 -3.60 14.58 -10.55
C TYR A 265 -4.17 13.94 -11.83
N ASP A 266 -5.45 14.16 -12.12
CA ASP A 266 -6.11 13.69 -13.34
C ASP A 266 -5.51 14.37 -14.59
N GLN A 267 -5.27 15.68 -14.53
CA GLN A 267 -4.60 16.41 -15.60
C GLN A 267 -3.14 15.94 -15.75
N PHE A 268 -2.38 15.89 -14.66
CA PHE A 268 -1.00 15.40 -14.66
C PHE A 268 -0.87 13.99 -15.26
N THR A 269 -1.83 13.11 -14.97
CA THR A 269 -1.92 11.76 -15.55
C THR A 269 -2.22 11.80 -17.04
N ARG A 270 -3.26 12.53 -17.46
CA ARG A 270 -3.67 12.60 -18.87
C ARG A 270 -2.59 13.18 -19.77
N GLU A 271 -1.92 14.23 -19.31
CA GLU A 271 -0.86 14.90 -20.08
C GLU A 271 0.35 13.98 -20.30
N GLN A 272 0.70 13.14 -19.32
CA GLN A 272 1.81 12.19 -19.47
C GLN A 272 1.47 10.99 -20.34
N LEU A 273 0.25 10.44 -20.20
CA LEU A 273 -0.15 9.27 -20.98
C LEU A 273 -0.49 9.60 -22.44
N ALA A 274 -1.08 10.77 -22.68
CA ALA A 274 -1.69 11.11 -23.97
C ALA A 274 -1.66 12.62 -24.31
N GLY A 275 -0.70 13.38 -23.79
CA GLY A 275 -0.59 14.82 -24.05
C GLY A 275 -0.43 15.19 -25.54
N ASP A 276 0.21 14.32 -26.33
CA ASP A 276 0.34 14.45 -27.78
C ASP A 276 -0.98 14.24 -28.53
N LEU A 277 -1.92 13.50 -27.93
CA LEU A 277 -3.26 13.23 -28.46
C LEU A 277 -4.31 14.24 -28.02
N MET A 278 -3.96 15.21 -27.16
CA MET A 278 -4.89 16.26 -26.73
C MET A 278 -5.17 17.23 -27.88
N LYS A 279 -6.43 17.68 -27.99
CA LYS A 279 -6.82 18.74 -28.93
C LYS A 279 -6.19 20.06 -28.48
N ASP A 280 -5.70 20.85 -29.44
CA ASP A 280 -5.07 22.16 -29.19
C ASP A 280 -3.95 22.10 -28.13
N ARG A 281 -3.18 21.00 -28.17
CA ARG A 281 -2.15 20.69 -27.18
C ARG A 281 -1.10 21.78 -27.03
N THR A 282 -0.71 22.02 -25.78
CA THR A 282 0.39 22.94 -25.43
C THR A 282 1.75 22.28 -25.53
N THR A 283 2.82 23.08 -25.52
CA THR A 283 4.20 22.57 -25.45
C THR A 283 4.43 21.73 -24.19
N ASP A 284 3.87 22.12 -23.05
CA ASP A 284 4.00 21.35 -21.81
C ASP A 284 3.33 19.98 -21.92
N GLN A 285 2.19 19.88 -22.60
CA GLN A 285 1.50 18.61 -22.83
C GLN A 285 2.28 17.70 -23.77
N LEU A 286 2.94 18.27 -24.78
CA LEU A 286 3.88 17.53 -25.63
C LEU A 286 5.09 17.03 -24.83
N ILE A 287 5.67 17.88 -23.97
CA ILE A 287 6.78 17.50 -23.10
C ILE A 287 6.36 16.39 -22.13
N ALA A 288 5.17 16.51 -21.53
CA ALA A 288 4.61 15.52 -20.60
C ALA A 288 4.46 14.14 -21.27
N SER A 289 3.95 14.10 -22.49
CA SER A 289 3.81 12.86 -23.28
C SER A 289 5.16 12.15 -23.56
N GLY A 290 6.27 12.88 -23.36
CA GLY A 290 7.63 12.33 -23.32
C GLY A 290 7.83 11.21 -22.30
N TYR A 291 6.94 11.06 -21.31
CA TYR A 291 6.84 9.87 -20.45
C TYR A 291 6.95 8.55 -21.26
N ASN A 292 6.25 8.45 -22.40
CA ASN A 292 6.25 7.26 -23.25
C ASN A 292 7.62 6.92 -23.89
N ARG A 293 8.62 7.79 -23.70
CA ARG A 293 9.99 7.68 -24.19
C ARG A 293 11.03 7.54 -23.07
N LEU A 294 10.61 7.41 -21.81
CA LEU A 294 11.54 7.26 -20.68
C LEU A 294 12.13 5.86 -20.55
N ASN A 295 11.37 4.83 -20.93
CA ASN A 295 11.83 3.45 -20.85
C ASN A 295 13.10 3.23 -21.67
N MET A 296 13.86 2.20 -21.27
CA MET A 296 15.10 1.81 -21.92
C MET A 296 14.91 1.65 -23.43
N ASN A 297 15.90 2.13 -24.19
CA ASN A 297 15.99 1.92 -25.63
C ASN A 297 17.38 1.39 -26.02
N THR A 298 17.54 0.95 -27.26
CA THR A 298 18.83 0.51 -27.80
C THR A 298 19.30 1.44 -28.92
N ARG A 299 20.63 1.62 -28.99
CA ARG A 299 21.35 2.18 -30.14
C ARG A 299 22.36 1.18 -30.69
N GLU A 300 22.20 -0.09 -30.34
CA GLU A 300 23.05 -1.19 -30.79
C GLU A 300 22.84 -1.46 -32.29
N GLY A 301 23.96 -1.58 -33.01
CA GLY A 301 23.97 -2.08 -34.39
C GLY A 301 23.61 -3.57 -34.43
N GLY A 302 22.74 -3.97 -35.35
CA GLY A 302 22.28 -5.37 -35.46
C GLY A 302 21.09 -5.72 -34.55
N SER A 303 20.50 -4.73 -33.85
CA SER A 303 19.27 -4.92 -33.10
C SER A 303 18.13 -5.43 -34.00
N GLN A 304 17.45 -6.49 -33.57
CA GLN A 304 16.34 -7.07 -34.31
C GLN A 304 15.06 -6.24 -34.07
N PRO A 305 14.47 -5.59 -35.09
CA PRO A 305 13.37 -4.64 -34.87
C PRO A 305 12.15 -5.25 -34.18
N LYS A 306 11.79 -6.49 -34.52
CA LYS A 306 10.65 -7.19 -33.93
C LYS A 306 10.86 -7.51 -32.45
N GLU A 307 12.06 -7.95 -32.08
CA GLU A 307 12.42 -8.25 -30.69
C GLU A 307 12.35 -7.00 -29.82
N TYR A 308 12.99 -5.91 -30.25
CA TYR A 308 13.01 -4.67 -29.48
C TYR A 308 11.65 -3.99 -29.42
N THR A 309 10.82 -4.08 -30.47
CA THR A 309 9.43 -3.63 -30.41
C THR A 309 8.66 -4.36 -29.31
N ALA A 310 8.79 -5.69 -29.23
CA ALA A 310 8.14 -6.47 -28.18
C ALA A 310 8.65 -6.09 -26.78
N LYS A 311 9.98 -5.91 -26.61
CA LYS A 311 10.59 -5.46 -25.36
C LYS A 311 10.07 -4.09 -24.91
N TYR A 312 10.04 -3.11 -25.81
CA TYR A 312 9.57 -1.75 -25.50
C TYR A 312 8.09 -1.72 -25.11
N LEU A 313 7.25 -2.45 -25.84
CA LEU A 313 5.82 -2.52 -25.52
C LEU A 313 5.59 -3.21 -24.16
N ALA A 314 6.27 -4.32 -23.90
CA ALA A 314 6.18 -5.00 -22.61
C ALA A 314 6.63 -4.11 -21.45
N ASP A 315 7.71 -3.35 -21.64
CA ASP A 315 8.22 -2.46 -20.58
C ASP A 315 7.32 -1.23 -20.35
N ARG A 316 6.70 -0.68 -21.41
CA ARG A 316 5.67 0.37 -21.28
C ARG A 316 4.46 -0.12 -20.48
N VAL A 317 3.96 -1.32 -20.78
CA VAL A 317 2.85 -1.92 -20.03
C VAL A 317 3.24 -2.13 -18.57
N ARG A 318 4.46 -2.64 -18.31
CA ARG A 318 4.96 -2.85 -16.95
C ARG A 318 5.06 -1.53 -16.18
N ASN A 319 5.74 -0.52 -16.74
CA ASN A 319 5.93 0.75 -16.06
C ASN A 319 4.59 1.46 -15.83
N ALA A 320 3.72 1.55 -16.83
CA ALA A 320 2.40 2.16 -16.67
C ALA A 320 1.55 1.45 -15.59
N SER A 321 1.58 0.11 -15.56
CA SER A 321 0.88 -0.67 -14.54
C SER A 321 1.45 -0.43 -13.14
N THR A 322 2.78 -0.33 -13.01
CA THR A 322 3.42 -0.02 -11.73
C THR A 322 3.06 1.39 -11.26
N VAL A 323 3.17 2.40 -12.12
CA VAL A 323 3.03 3.80 -11.71
C VAL A 323 1.57 4.17 -11.40
N TRP A 324 0.58 3.64 -12.13
CA TRP A 324 -0.82 4.04 -11.97
C TRP A 324 -1.76 2.95 -11.41
N MET A 325 -1.34 1.68 -11.37
CA MET A 325 -2.26 0.56 -11.05
C MET A 325 -1.76 -0.36 -9.93
N SER A 326 -0.60 -0.09 -9.32
CA SER A 326 -0.01 -0.97 -8.28
C SER A 326 -0.47 -0.69 -6.86
#